data_AF-A0A2V9FCI9-F1
#
_entry.id   AF-A0A2V9FCI9-F1
#
_cell.length_a   1.000
_cell.length_b   1.000
_cell.length_c   1.000
_cell.angle_alpha   90.00
_cell.angle_beta   90.00
_cell.angle_gamma   90.00
#
_symmetry.space_group_name_H-M   'P 1'
#
loop_
_entity.id
_entity.type
_entity.pdbx_description
1 polymer ?
#
loop_
_entity_poly.entity_id
_entity_poly.type
_entity_poly.pdbx_seq_one_letter_code
_entity_poly.pdbx_strand_id
1 'polypeptide(L)'
;MDGEFATAPFLHTAGDLGLPIVARLKANLPELLAAAQKRFRSQPPKLTFPHGSDRVELWDAEDFDPWENLHGETVRVLFYRQQKPDGEVIEAFWLTDSPIAKVSSRVLYHRAKSRWEIENQGFNDAKNRHGLEHICHHHPNSLLIT
;
A
#
# COMPACT_ATOMS: atom_id res chain seq x y z
N MET A 1 6.27 2.65 -0.22
CA MET A 1 6.71 2.90 -1.61
C MET A 1 5.52 2.75 -2.56
N ASP A 2 5.54 3.36 -3.75
CA ASP A 2 4.61 2.96 -4.83
C ASP A 2 4.90 1.49 -5.21
N GLY A 3 3.89 0.76 -5.67
CA GLY A 3 4.02 -0.64 -6.08
C GLY A 3 5.05 -0.83 -7.21
N GLU A 4 5.35 0.21 -7.99
CA GLU A 4 6.36 0.15 -9.06
C GLU A 4 7.81 -0.05 -8.53
N PHE A 5 8.07 0.26 -7.25
CA PHE A 5 9.38 0.07 -6.61
C PHE A 5 9.44 -1.08 -5.61
N ALA A 6 8.37 -1.87 -5.47
CA ALA A 6 8.38 -3.07 -4.64
C ALA A 6 9.04 -4.24 -5.40
N THR A 7 10.31 -4.07 -5.76
CA THR A 7 11.17 -5.13 -6.29
C THR A 7 11.87 -5.84 -5.13
N ALA A 8 12.19 -7.14 -5.28
CA ALA A 8 12.86 -7.92 -4.24
C ALA A 8 14.14 -7.23 -3.67
N PRO A 9 15.03 -6.59 -4.48
CA PRO A 9 16.22 -5.91 -3.96
C PRO A 9 15.94 -4.72 -3.04
N PHE A 10 14.86 -3.98 -3.29
CA PHE A 10 14.47 -2.84 -2.45
C PHE A 10 13.99 -3.31 -1.07
N LEU A 11 13.30 -4.45 -1.02
CA LEU A 11 12.83 -5.03 0.23
C LEU A 11 13.96 -5.66 1.04
N HIS A 12 14.92 -6.32 0.38
CA HIS A 12 16.16 -6.76 1.03
C HIS A 12 16.92 -5.59 1.65
N THR A 13 17.09 -4.49 0.92
CA THR A 13 17.81 -3.31 1.42
C THR A 13 17.10 -2.65 2.60
N ALA A 14 15.77 -2.55 2.57
CA ALA A 14 15.00 -1.99 3.67
C ALA A 14 14.94 -2.93 4.90
N GLY A 15 14.91 -4.25 4.68
CA GLY A 15 15.05 -5.26 5.73
C GLY A 15 16.43 -5.23 6.39
N ASP A 16 17.50 -5.16 5.60
CA ASP A 16 18.88 -5.03 6.08
C ASP A 16 19.11 -3.74 6.89
N LEU A 17 18.33 -2.69 6.60
CA LEU A 17 18.35 -1.40 7.31
C LEU A 17 17.37 -1.31 8.49
N GLY A 18 16.56 -2.36 8.74
CA GLY A 18 15.57 -2.38 9.83
C GLY A 18 14.44 -1.35 9.69
N LEU A 19 14.17 -0.88 8.47
CA LEU A 19 13.14 0.13 8.19
C LEU A 19 11.81 -0.56 7.89
N PRO A 20 10.74 -0.32 8.68
CA PRO A 20 9.46 -1.00 8.48
C PRO A 20 8.85 -0.61 7.13
N ILE A 21 8.61 -1.62 6.29
CA ILE A 21 8.12 -1.44 4.94
C ILE A 21 6.61 -1.47 4.95
N VAL A 22 5.98 -0.49 4.31
CA VAL A 22 4.57 -0.54 3.92
C VAL A 22 4.48 -0.21 2.44
N ALA A 23 4.12 -1.20 1.64
CA ALA A 23 4.06 -1.09 0.19
C ALA A 23 2.72 -1.60 -0.35
N ARG A 24 2.26 -0.99 -1.44
CA ARG A 24 1.03 -1.42 -2.10
C ARG A 24 1.31 -2.73 -2.82
N LEU A 25 0.49 -3.75 -2.57
CA LEU A 25 0.53 -5.00 -3.32
C LEU A 25 -0.29 -4.83 -4.59
N LYS A 26 0.39 -4.73 -5.74
CA LYS A 26 -0.20 -4.60 -7.08
C LYS A 26 0.21 -5.81 -7.95
N ALA A 27 -0.07 -5.73 -9.24
CA ALA A 27 0.18 -6.80 -10.20
C ALA A 27 1.67 -7.11 -10.45
N ASN A 28 2.60 -6.29 -9.93
CA ASN A 28 4.04 -6.54 -9.98
C ASN A 28 4.46 -7.78 -9.15
N LEU A 29 3.61 -8.23 -8.22
CA LEU A 29 3.80 -9.44 -7.41
C LEU A 29 2.58 -10.37 -7.58
N PRO A 30 2.42 -10.97 -8.77
CA PRO A 30 1.18 -11.63 -9.17
C PRO A 30 0.87 -12.87 -8.34
N GLU A 31 1.88 -13.66 -7.96
CA GLU A 31 1.71 -14.88 -7.18
C GLU A 31 1.22 -14.58 -5.75
N LEU A 32 1.89 -13.65 -5.05
CA LEU A 32 1.48 -13.22 -3.72
C LEU A 32 0.09 -12.56 -3.74
N LEU A 33 -0.18 -11.71 -4.74
CA LEU A 33 -1.49 -11.08 -4.88
C LEU A 33 -2.59 -12.12 -5.10
N ALA A 34 -2.37 -13.11 -5.96
CA ALA A 34 -3.34 -14.18 -6.21
C ALA A 34 -3.58 -15.04 -4.95
N ALA A 35 -2.52 -15.38 -4.21
CA ALA A 35 -2.61 -16.11 -2.95
C ALA A 35 -3.42 -15.32 -1.91
N ALA A 36 -3.12 -14.02 -1.74
CA ALA A 36 -3.82 -13.13 -0.82
C ALA A 36 -5.30 -12.96 -1.20
N GLN A 37 -5.60 -12.77 -2.49
CA GLN A 37 -6.97 -12.67 -2.99
C GLN A 37 -7.76 -13.94 -2.71
N LYS A 38 -7.20 -15.11 -3.03
CA LYS A 38 -7.85 -16.41 -2.79
C LYS A 38 -8.16 -16.61 -1.31
N ARG A 39 -7.19 -16.31 -0.43
CA ARG A 39 -7.35 -16.47 1.02
C ARG A 39 -8.36 -15.48 1.60
N PHE A 40 -8.22 -14.20 1.32
CA PHE A 40 -9.04 -13.19 1.97
C PHE A 40 -10.47 -13.14 1.43
N ARG A 41 -10.70 -13.44 0.14
CA ARG A 41 -12.06 -13.50 -0.41
C ARG A 41 -12.85 -14.74 0.04
N SER A 42 -12.19 -15.76 0.56
CA SER A 42 -12.86 -16.96 1.08
C SER A 42 -13.13 -16.90 2.59
N GLN A 43 -12.74 -15.83 3.27
CA GLN A 43 -12.84 -15.69 4.72
C GLN A 43 -13.62 -14.43 5.11
N PRO A 44 -14.33 -14.42 6.26
CA PRO A 44 -14.89 -13.19 6.80
C PRO A 44 -13.78 -12.22 7.24
N PRO A 45 -14.06 -10.90 7.33
CA PRO A 45 -13.08 -9.95 7.83
C PRO A 45 -12.72 -10.26 9.28
N LYS A 46 -11.45 -10.05 9.64
CA LYS A 46 -10.95 -10.18 11.01
C LYS A 46 -11.38 -9.01 11.89
N LEU A 47 -11.54 -7.83 11.30
CA LEU A 47 -11.96 -6.63 12.01
C LEU A 47 -12.88 -5.78 11.15
N THR A 48 -13.94 -5.26 11.75
CA THR A 48 -14.83 -4.27 11.13
C THR A 48 -14.97 -3.07 12.05
N PHE A 49 -14.84 -1.86 11.52
CA PHE A 49 -14.97 -0.63 12.30
C PHE A 49 -15.39 0.56 11.41
N PRO A 50 -15.99 1.61 12.00
CA PRO A 50 -16.28 2.84 11.27
C PRO A 50 -15.02 3.71 11.10
N HIS A 51 -14.91 4.36 9.94
CA HIS A 51 -13.90 5.37 9.66
C HIS A 51 -14.59 6.61 9.05
N GLY A 52 -14.89 7.60 9.89
CA GLY A 52 -15.81 8.68 9.52
C GLY A 52 -17.21 8.10 9.27
N SER A 53 -17.80 8.42 8.13
CA SER A 53 -19.06 7.84 7.65
C SER A 53 -18.92 6.46 7.02
N ASP A 54 -17.68 6.01 6.78
CA ASP A 54 -17.41 4.82 5.98
C ASP A 54 -17.33 3.59 6.88
N ARG A 55 -17.71 2.43 6.34
CA ARG A 55 -17.51 1.13 6.99
C ARG A 55 -16.24 0.49 6.45
N VAL A 56 -15.32 0.11 7.34
CA VAL A 56 -14.05 -0.52 6.98
C VAL A 56 -14.03 -1.96 7.48
N GLU A 57 -13.61 -2.86 6.61
CA GLU A 57 -13.39 -4.28 6.89
C GLU A 57 -11.95 -4.64 6.58
N LEU A 58 -11.28 -5.36 7.48
CA LEU A 58 -9.88 -5.75 7.36
C LEU A 58 -9.70 -7.26 7.38
N TRP A 59 -8.78 -7.72 6.54
CA TRP A 59 -8.18 -9.04 6.55
C TRP A 59 -6.68 -8.86 6.69
N ASP A 60 -6.05 -9.70 7.49
CA ASP A 60 -4.64 -9.57 7.84
C ASP A 60 -4.07 -10.96 8.06
N ALA A 61 -2.90 -11.26 7.52
CA ALA A 61 -2.20 -12.52 7.75
C ALA A 61 -0.70 -12.31 7.55
N GLU A 62 0.10 -12.89 8.43
CA GLU A 62 1.57 -12.73 8.51
C GLU A 62 2.36 -13.95 8.05
N ASP A 63 1.66 -14.94 7.51
CA ASP A 63 2.15 -16.27 7.13
C ASP A 63 2.12 -16.49 5.61
N PHE A 64 2.22 -15.43 4.80
CA PHE A 64 2.40 -15.62 3.35
C PHE A 64 3.83 -16.01 3.03
N ASP A 65 3.97 -16.92 2.07
CA ASP A 65 5.28 -17.30 1.56
C ASP A 65 5.98 -16.07 0.95
N PRO A 66 7.28 -15.90 1.21
CA PRO A 66 8.07 -14.90 0.52
C PRO A 66 8.11 -15.17 -0.99
N TRP A 67 8.20 -14.11 -1.79
CA TRP A 67 8.46 -14.22 -3.23
C TRP A 67 9.94 -13.94 -3.50
N GLU A 68 10.47 -14.52 -4.58
CA GLU A 68 11.84 -14.29 -5.07
C GLU A 68 12.96 -14.31 -4.00
N ASN A 69 13.37 -15.50 -3.55
CA ASN A 69 14.58 -15.72 -2.75
C ASN A 69 14.67 -14.95 -1.41
N LEU A 70 13.57 -14.38 -0.88
CA LEU A 70 13.49 -14.03 0.54
C LEU A 70 13.55 -15.31 1.37
N HIS A 71 14.76 -15.75 1.71
CA HIS A 71 14.97 -16.95 2.49
C HIS A 71 14.51 -16.72 3.94
N GLY A 72 13.49 -17.45 4.38
CA GLY A 72 13.22 -17.71 5.79
C GLY A 72 12.27 -16.76 6.52
N GLU A 73 11.78 -15.70 5.88
CA GLU A 73 10.84 -14.75 6.51
C GLU A 73 9.49 -14.74 5.78
N THR A 74 8.41 -15.02 6.50
CA THR A 74 7.05 -14.90 5.98
C THR A 74 6.68 -13.43 5.84
N VAL A 75 5.83 -13.11 4.86
CA VAL A 75 5.39 -11.74 4.62
C VAL A 75 3.98 -11.53 5.16
N ARG A 76 3.76 -10.35 5.75
CA ARG A 76 2.45 -9.93 6.17
C ARG A 76 1.72 -9.15 5.09
N VAL A 77 0.49 -9.57 4.81
CA VAL A 77 -0.40 -8.90 3.86
C VAL A 77 -1.65 -8.44 4.59
N LEU A 78 -1.98 -7.16 4.41
CA LEU A 78 -3.23 -6.55 4.84
C LEU A 78 -4.10 -6.29 3.61
N PHE A 79 -5.35 -6.72 3.67
CA PHE A 79 -6.39 -6.33 2.73
C PHE A 79 -7.46 -5.53 3.47
N TYR A 80 -7.91 -4.43 2.88
CA TYR A 80 -9.07 -3.71 3.37
C TYR A 80 -10.11 -3.49 2.28
N ARG A 81 -11.37 -3.47 2.73
CA ARG A 81 -12.53 -3.01 1.97
C ARG A 81 -13.18 -1.86 2.73
N GLN A 82 -13.28 -0.71 2.08
CA GLN A 82 -13.94 0.48 2.61
C GLN A 82 -15.21 0.75 1.80
N GLN A 83 -16.36 0.73 2.47
CA GLN A 83 -17.66 1.03 1.89
C GLN A 83 -18.08 2.43 2.31
N LYS A 84 -18.34 3.29 1.33
CA LYS A 84 -18.85 4.65 1.54
C LYS A 84 -20.39 4.63 1.65
N PRO A 85 -20.99 5.68 2.25
CA PRO A 85 -22.44 5.81 2.34
C PRO A 85 -23.18 5.84 1.00
N ASP A 86 -22.51 6.30 -0.06
CA ASP A 86 -23.04 6.36 -1.43
C ASP A 86 -22.98 5.01 -2.17
N GLY A 87 -22.43 3.97 -1.53
CA GLY A 87 -22.26 2.64 -2.09
C GLY A 87 -20.92 2.41 -2.81
N GLU A 88 -20.05 3.43 -2.91
CA GLU A 88 -18.71 3.24 -3.46
C GLU A 88 -17.89 2.28 -2.57
N VAL A 89 -17.20 1.34 -3.22
CA VAL A 89 -16.34 0.36 -2.54
C VAL A 89 -14.89 0.53 -2.98
N ILE A 90 -14.02 0.79 -2.01
CA ILE A 90 -12.57 0.90 -2.21
C ILE A 90 -11.90 -0.35 -1.64
N GLU A 91 -11.16 -1.06 -2.48
CA GLU A 91 -10.43 -2.28 -2.12
C GLU A 91 -8.92 -2.12 -2.28
N ALA A 92 -8.17 -2.73 -1.36
CA ALA A 92 -6.74 -2.49 -1.29
C ALA A 92 -5.94 -3.58 -0.59
N PHE A 93 -4.90 -4.06 -1.26
CA PHE A 93 -3.91 -4.97 -0.70
C PHE A 93 -2.59 -4.23 -0.41
N TRP A 94 -2.01 -4.52 0.74
CA TRP A 94 -0.76 -3.94 1.23
C TRP A 94 0.12 -5.04 1.80
N LEU A 95 1.42 -4.90 1.64
CA LEU A 95 2.43 -5.78 2.21
C LEU A 95 3.28 -5.02 3.25
N THR A 96 3.73 -5.74 4.26
CA THR A 96 4.65 -5.25 5.29
C THR A 96 5.49 -6.38 5.86
N ASP A 97 6.67 -6.02 6.37
CA ASP A 97 7.59 -6.84 7.16
C ASP A 97 7.28 -6.78 8.68
N SER A 98 6.37 -5.88 9.09
CA SER A 98 6.09 -5.63 10.49
C SER A 98 5.15 -6.71 11.06
N PRO A 99 5.55 -7.47 12.10
CA PRO A 99 4.71 -8.52 12.66
C PRO A 99 3.46 -7.95 13.34
N ILE A 100 2.39 -8.73 13.39
CA ILE A 100 1.10 -8.37 14.03
C ILE A 100 1.32 -7.99 15.49
N ALA A 101 2.22 -8.68 16.19
CA ALA A 101 2.57 -8.42 17.58
C ALA A 101 3.16 -7.01 17.82
N LYS A 102 3.82 -6.41 16.82
CA LYS A 102 4.41 -5.06 16.92
C LYS A 102 3.47 -3.98 16.38
N VAL A 103 2.74 -4.28 15.32
CA VAL A 103 1.85 -3.32 14.65
C VAL A 103 0.48 -3.96 14.45
N SER A 104 -0.54 -3.47 15.16
CA SER A 104 -1.90 -3.98 15.00
C SER A 104 -2.46 -3.71 13.60
N SER A 105 -3.40 -4.53 13.14
CA SER A 105 -4.04 -4.39 11.82
C SER A 105 -4.65 -3.01 11.59
N ARG A 106 -5.24 -2.42 12.64
CA ARG A 106 -5.84 -1.08 12.58
C ARG A 106 -4.79 0.01 12.40
N VAL A 107 -3.65 -0.08 13.10
CA VAL A 107 -2.55 0.88 12.94
C VAL A 107 -1.94 0.75 11.54
N LEU A 108 -1.76 -0.49 11.05
CA LEU A 108 -1.27 -0.73 9.70
C LEU A 108 -2.21 -0.17 8.64
N TYR A 109 -3.53 -0.34 8.80
CA TYR A 109 -4.54 0.27 7.95
C TYR A 109 -4.39 1.79 7.88
N HIS A 110 -4.27 2.47 9.02
CA HIS A 110 -4.12 3.92 9.03
C HIS A 110 -2.83 4.37 8.32
N ARG A 111 -1.70 3.67 8.52
CA ARG A 111 -0.45 3.95 7.82
C ARG A 111 -0.58 3.78 6.31
N ALA A 112 -1.19 2.68 5.87
CA ALA A 112 -1.45 2.40 4.46
C ALA A 112 -2.39 3.44 3.82
N LYS A 113 -3.49 3.78 4.51
CA LYS A 113 -4.47 4.76 4.04
C LYS A 113 -3.86 6.17 3.93
N SER A 114 -3.12 6.63 4.94
CA SER A 114 -2.44 7.93 4.87
C SER A 114 -1.45 8.00 3.72
N ARG A 115 -0.78 6.90 3.37
CA ARG A 115 0.12 6.87 2.21
C ARG A 115 -0.64 7.01 0.89
N TRP A 116 -1.78 6.32 0.75
CA TRP A 116 -2.66 6.49 -0.40
C TRP A 116 -3.24 7.89 -0.49
N GLU A 117 -3.59 8.51 0.64
CA GLU A 117 -4.07 9.90 0.69
C GLU A 117 -2.98 10.90 0.29
N ILE A 118 -1.73 10.71 0.71
CA ILE A 118 -0.59 11.54 0.28
C ILE A 118 -0.33 11.38 -1.22
N GLU A 119 -0.37 10.16 -1.74
CA GLU A 119 -0.20 9.90 -3.17
C GLU A 119 -1.36 10.54 -3.96
N ASN A 120 -2.60 10.30 -3.58
CA ASN A 120 -3.75 10.80 -4.32
C ASN A 120 -4.01 12.28 -4.15
N GLN A 121 -3.82 12.87 -2.96
CA GLN A 121 -3.97 14.31 -2.78
C GLN A 121 -2.72 15.03 -3.29
N GLY A 122 -1.51 14.56 -2.97
CA GLY A 122 -0.28 15.21 -3.41
C GLY A 122 -0.11 15.20 -4.93
N PHE A 123 -0.35 14.06 -5.59
CA PHE A 123 -0.22 13.98 -7.05
C PHE A 123 -1.44 14.50 -7.82
N ASN A 124 -2.68 14.36 -7.32
CA ASN A 124 -3.83 14.99 -8.00
C ASN A 124 -3.92 16.51 -7.76
N ASP A 125 -3.51 17.04 -6.61
CA ASP A 125 -3.50 18.50 -6.38
C ASP A 125 -2.37 19.17 -7.20
N ALA A 126 -1.21 18.51 -7.34
CA ALA A 126 -0.15 18.96 -8.25
C ALA A 126 -0.57 18.95 -9.74
N LYS A 127 -1.36 17.97 -10.17
CA LYS A 127 -1.85 17.90 -11.56
C LYS A 127 -3.03 18.85 -11.81
N ASN A 128 -4.05 18.84 -10.96
CA ASN A 128 -5.31 19.55 -11.22
C ASN A 128 -5.28 21.02 -10.79
N ARG A 129 -4.46 21.40 -9.79
CA ARG A 129 -4.45 22.77 -9.25
C ARG A 129 -3.28 23.62 -9.71
N HIS A 130 -2.17 22.99 -10.14
CA HIS A 130 -0.97 23.68 -10.62
C HIS A 130 -0.65 23.50 -12.12
N GLY A 131 -1.47 22.77 -12.88
CA GLY A 131 -1.36 22.71 -14.35
C GLY A 131 -0.04 22.13 -14.87
N LEU A 132 0.60 21.23 -14.12
CA LEU A 132 1.86 20.58 -14.49
C LEU A 132 1.67 19.42 -15.48
N GLU A 133 0.76 19.54 -16.44
CA GLU A 133 0.50 18.48 -17.42
C GLU A 133 1.54 18.45 -18.54
N HIS A 134 2.24 19.56 -18.81
CA HIS A 134 3.27 19.62 -19.84
C HIS A 134 4.40 20.60 -19.51
N ILE A 135 5.63 20.09 -19.31
CA ILE A 135 6.83 20.90 -19.48
C ILE A 135 7.13 20.93 -20.99
N CYS A 136 6.64 21.95 -21.69
CA CYS A 136 6.91 22.14 -23.12
C CYS A 136 8.28 22.76 -23.44
N HIS A 137 9.19 22.87 -22.47
CA HIS A 137 10.51 23.48 -22.71
C HIS A 137 11.63 22.66 -22.05
N HIS A 138 12.43 22.00 -22.90
CA HIS A 138 13.70 21.41 -22.51
C HIS A 138 14.80 22.47 -22.67
N HIS A 139 15.15 23.17 -21.59
CA HIS A 139 16.43 23.88 -21.51
C HIS A 139 17.10 23.60 -20.16
N PRO A 140 18.43 23.35 -20.09
CA PRO A 140 19.11 22.85 -18.90
C PRO A 140 19.06 23.73 -17.63
N ASN A 141 18.53 24.95 -17.69
CA ASN A 141 18.62 25.96 -16.62
C ASN A 141 17.26 26.60 -16.24
N SER A 142 16.14 25.87 -16.37
CA SER A 142 14.80 26.47 -16.20
C SER A 142 14.17 26.30 -14.81
N LEU A 143 14.96 26.22 -13.73
CA LEU A 143 14.48 26.43 -12.37
C LEU A 143 15.09 27.73 -11.82
N LEU A 144 14.40 28.85 -12.02
CA LEU A 144 14.64 30.08 -11.28
C LEU A 144 13.74 30.06 -10.05
N ILE A 145 14.36 29.89 -8.88
CA ILE A 145 13.76 30.14 -7.57
C ILE A 145 14.06 31.61 -7.26
N THR A 146 13.01 32.43 -7.10
CA THR A 146 13.13 33.81 -6.61
C THR A 146 13.12 33.81 -5.09
#